data_AF-A0A842XZZ2-F1
#
_entry.id   AF-A0A842XZZ2-F1
#
_cell.length_a   1.000
_cell.length_b   1.000
_cell.length_c   1.000
_cell.angle_alpha   90.00
_cell.angle_beta   90.00
_cell.angle_gamma   90.00
#
_symmetry.space_group_name_H-M   'P 1'
#
loop_
_entity.id
_entity.type
_entity.pdbx_description
1 polymer ?
#
loop_
_entity_poly.entity_id
_entity_poly.type
_entity_poly.pdbx_seq_one_letter_code
_entity_poly.pdbx_strand_id
1 'polypeptide(L)'
;MGKVLSEEERRHLLEKLDSKIVATRFMTLKYISSTINLEKVDFARMDLEIPEFTKSLIRIIEHLAMKDKEEMVKNEASICLENLKKKIDPTLMRDVPICVSCGERLVVSYRFCTRCGANTSGQKWLGTYKTCEKCQSPIDSKWNNCSNCGNQLIQKTEGPKVCQFCKNKIDPKWIMCPFCGSKLKLIAGN
;
A
#
# COMPACT_ATOMS: atom_id res chain seq x y z
N MET A 1 -12.73 -2.42 16.13
CA MET A 1 -11.34 -2.09 15.77
C MET A 1 -10.50 -3.35 16.00
N GLY A 2 -9.83 -3.86 14.98
CA GLY A 2 -9.05 -5.11 15.09
C GLY A 2 -7.87 -4.96 16.05
N LYS A 3 -7.39 -6.07 16.61
CA LYS A 3 -6.20 -6.04 17.48
C LYS A 3 -4.91 -6.02 16.65
N VAL A 4 -3.87 -5.43 17.22
CA VAL A 4 -2.48 -5.64 16.79
C VAL A 4 -1.99 -6.94 17.43
N LEU A 5 -1.32 -7.80 16.66
CA LEU A 5 -0.77 -9.05 17.18
C LEU A 5 0.42 -8.77 18.10
N SER A 6 0.52 -9.52 19.20
CA SER A 6 1.70 -9.46 20.08
C SER A 6 2.94 -9.95 19.35
N GLU A 7 4.14 -9.66 19.88
CA GLU A 7 5.39 -10.18 19.32
C GLU A 7 5.40 -11.71 19.21
N GLU A 8 4.91 -12.39 20.25
CA GLU A 8 4.84 -13.85 20.26
C GLU A 8 3.83 -14.40 19.25
N GLU A 9 2.67 -13.75 19.10
CA GLU A 9 1.67 -14.12 18.09
C GLU A 9 2.24 -13.95 16.67
N ARG A 10 3.00 -12.88 16.43
CA ARG A 10 3.65 -12.61 15.14
C ARG A 10 4.72 -13.64 14.82
N ARG A 11 5.60 -13.95 15.77
CA ARG A 11 6.63 -14.99 15.63
C ARG A 11 6.00 -16.34 15.30
N HIS A 12 5.02 -16.77 16.08
CA HIS A 12 4.32 -18.02 15.83
C HIS A 12 3.57 -18.07 14.50
N LEU A 13 3.01 -16.94 14.04
CA LEU A 13 2.35 -16.86 12.74
C LEU A 13 3.34 -17.17 11.61
N LEU A 14 4.54 -16.56 11.64
CA LEU A 14 5.57 -16.78 10.63
C LEU A 14 6.11 -18.21 10.67
N GLU A 15 6.38 -18.75 11.86
CA GLU A 15 6.84 -20.15 12.03
C GLU A 15 5.85 -21.17 11.47
N LYS A 16 4.55 -20.95 11.69
CA LYS A 16 3.51 -21.84 11.18
C LYS A 16 3.38 -21.81 9.66
N LEU A 17 3.63 -20.66 9.04
CA LEU A 17 3.67 -20.55 7.57
C LEU A 17 4.89 -21.25 6.96
N ASP A 18 6.02 -21.33 7.68
CA ASP A 18 7.23 -22.04 7.24
C ASP A 18 7.25 -23.52 7.68
N SER A 19 6.19 -23.98 8.35
CA SER A 19 6.10 -25.36 8.84
C SER A 19 6.20 -26.37 7.69
N LYS A 20 6.93 -27.47 7.90
CA LYS A 20 6.95 -28.60 6.95
C LYS A 20 5.60 -29.30 6.82
N ILE A 21 4.70 -29.12 7.80
CA ILE A 21 3.38 -29.76 7.83
C ILE A 21 2.41 -28.97 6.95
N VAL A 22 1.90 -29.61 5.89
CA VAL A 22 0.97 -29.02 4.91
C VAL A 22 -0.26 -28.41 5.59
N ALA A 23 -0.90 -29.17 6.48
CA ALA A 23 -2.09 -28.72 7.19
C ALA A 23 -1.83 -27.46 8.04
N THR A 24 -0.65 -27.35 8.66
CA THR A 24 -0.29 -26.18 9.46
C THR A 24 -0.19 -24.92 8.60
N ARG A 25 0.49 -24.98 7.46
CA ARG A 25 0.60 -23.84 6.54
C ARG A 25 -0.79 -23.45 6.01
N PHE A 26 -1.55 -24.43 5.54
CA PHE A 26 -2.90 -24.22 5.00
C PHE A 26 -3.84 -23.57 6.01
N MET A 27 -3.92 -24.10 7.23
CA MET A 27 -4.78 -23.56 8.29
C MET A 27 -4.33 -22.16 8.74
N THR A 28 -3.03 -21.87 8.67
CA THR A 28 -2.50 -20.54 9.00
C THR A 28 -2.91 -19.51 7.94
N LEU A 29 -2.85 -19.87 6.65
CA LEU A 29 -3.35 -19.01 5.57
C LEU A 29 -4.87 -18.76 5.71
N LYS A 30 -5.65 -19.80 6.00
CA LYS A 30 -7.09 -19.68 6.29
C LYS A 30 -7.37 -18.76 7.49
N TYR A 31 -6.59 -18.89 8.55
CA TYR A 31 -6.70 -18.04 9.73
C TYR A 31 -6.43 -16.56 9.38
N ILE A 32 -5.38 -16.28 8.62
CA ILE A 32 -5.06 -14.90 8.18
C ILE A 32 -6.22 -14.34 7.35
N SER A 33 -6.66 -15.07 6.32
CA SER A 33 -7.81 -14.66 5.49
C SER A 33 -9.08 -14.41 6.31
N SER A 34 -9.38 -15.29 7.26
CA SER A 34 -10.55 -15.16 8.15
C SER A 34 -10.45 -13.94 9.07
N THR A 35 -9.29 -13.71 9.67
CA THR A 35 -9.08 -12.55 10.57
C THR A 35 -9.09 -11.22 9.83
N ILE A 36 -8.67 -11.20 8.57
CA ILE A 36 -8.84 -10.05 7.66
C ILE A 36 -10.32 -9.77 7.40
N ASN A 37 -11.08 -10.80 7.00
CA ASN A 37 -12.48 -10.67 6.62
C ASN A 37 -13.38 -10.29 7.80
N LEU A 38 -13.08 -10.81 8.99
CA LEU A 38 -13.80 -10.52 10.23
C LEU A 38 -13.25 -9.29 10.96
N GLU A 39 -12.26 -8.59 10.39
CA GLU A 39 -11.62 -7.41 10.97
C GLU A 39 -11.12 -7.63 12.41
N LYS A 40 -10.71 -8.86 12.72
CA LYS A 40 -10.21 -9.25 14.05
C LYS A 40 -8.78 -8.78 14.27
N VAL A 41 -7.99 -8.72 13.21
CA VAL A 41 -6.58 -8.31 13.24
C VAL A 41 -6.38 -7.12 12.30
N ASP A 42 -5.72 -6.09 12.81
CA ASP A 42 -5.47 -4.85 12.07
C ASP A 42 -4.09 -4.89 11.38
N PHE A 43 -4.04 -5.52 10.21
CA PHE A 43 -2.83 -5.62 9.41
C PHE A 43 -2.37 -4.28 8.83
N ALA A 44 -3.29 -3.33 8.61
CA ALA A 44 -2.94 -1.99 8.13
C ALA A 44 -2.15 -1.22 9.20
N ARG A 45 -2.64 -1.26 10.44
CA ARG A 45 -1.95 -0.67 11.59
C ARG A 45 -0.61 -1.34 11.85
N MET A 46 -0.53 -2.67 11.76
CA MET A 46 0.75 -3.38 11.90
C MET A 46 1.75 -3.03 10.80
N ASP A 47 1.30 -2.73 9.59
CA ASP A 47 2.19 -2.31 8.51
C ASP A 47 2.81 -0.94 8.77
N LEU A 48 2.05 -0.03 9.38
CA LEU A 48 2.52 1.30 9.79
C LEU A 48 3.46 1.23 11.00
N GLU A 49 3.09 0.47 12.03
CA GLU A 49 3.83 0.41 13.29
C GLU A 49 5.03 -0.55 13.21
N ILE A 50 4.93 -1.62 12.41
CA ILE A 50 5.89 -2.74 12.41
C ILE A 50 6.09 -3.33 11.00
N PRO A 51 6.59 -2.53 10.04
CA PRO A 51 6.67 -2.91 8.62
C PRO A 51 7.56 -4.13 8.35
N GLU A 52 8.55 -4.43 9.20
CA GLU A 52 9.42 -5.60 9.04
C GLU A 52 8.63 -6.91 9.15
N PHE A 53 7.63 -6.94 10.04
CA PHE A 53 6.76 -8.10 10.21
C PHE A 53 5.86 -8.31 8.99
N THR A 54 5.16 -7.26 8.55
CA THR A 54 4.24 -7.37 7.39
C THR A 54 4.98 -7.69 6.11
N LYS A 55 6.17 -7.12 5.89
CA LYS A 55 7.08 -7.50 4.78
C LYS A 55 7.47 -8.97 4.81
N SER A 56 7.85 -9.48 5.99
CA SER A 56 8.22 -10.89 6.17
C SER A 56 7.04 -11.81 5.90
N LEU A 57 5.87 -11.45 6.43
CA LEU A 57 4.61 -12.17 6.21
C LEU A 57 4.26 -12.26 4.73
N ILE A 58 4.28 -11.13 4.02
CA ILE A 58 4.03 -11.06 2.58
C ILE A 58 5.01 -11.97 1.82
N ARG A 59 6.31 -11.86 2.12
CA ARG A 59 7.35 -12.60 1.40
C ARG A 59 7.17 -14.11 1.55
N ILE A 60 6.83 -14.59 2.74
CA ILE A 60 6.58 -16.01 2.99
C ILE A 60 5.34 -16.46 2.22
N ILE A 61 4.24 -15.70 2.26
CA ILE A 61 3.00 -16.05 1.55
C ILE A 61 3.22 -16.04 0.02
N GLU A 62 3.98 -15.08 -0.52
CA GLU A 62 4.37 -15.04 -1.94
C GLU A 62 5.21 -16.27 -2.32
N HIS A 63 6.15 -16.67 -1.45
CA HIS A 63 6.92 -17.90 -1.68
C HIS A 63 6.02 -19.13 -1.71
N LEU A 64 5.08 -19.27 -0.77
CA LEU A 64 4.13 -20.39 -0.74
C LEU A 64 3.25 -20.40 -2.00
N ALA A 65 2.72 -19.26 -2.41
CA ALA A 65 1.90 -19.13 -3.62
C ALA A 65 2.64 -19.59 -4.89
N MET A 66 3.95 -19.33 -4.98
CA MET A 66 4.75 -19.66 -6.17
C MET A 66 5.44 -21.03 -6.11
N LYS A 67 5.84 -21.49 -4.93
CA LYS A 67 6.84 -22.56 -4.76
C LYS A 67 6.42 -23.71 -3.85
N ASP A 68 5.27 -23.63 -3.16
CA ASP A 68 4.81 -24.78 -2.37
C ASP A 68 4.60 -26.00 -3.28
N LYS A 69 4.79 -27.21 -2.73
CA LYS A 69 4.61 -28.45 -3.49
C LYS A 69 3.13 -28.78 -3.68
N GLU A 70 2.31 -28.36 -2.72
CA GLU A 70 0.89 -28.70 -2.65
C GLU A 70 0.04 -27.62 -3.30
N GLU A 71 -0.71 -27.99 -4.34
CA GLU A 71 -1.51 -27.03 -5.11
C GLU A 71 -2.59 -26.34 -4.27
N MET A 72 -3.18 -27.06 -3.31
CA MET A 72 -4.14 -26.47 -2.35
C MET A 72 -3.52 -25.35 -1.51
N VAL A 73 -2.23 -25.45 -1.16
CA VAL A 73 -1.54 -24.42 -0.38
C VAL A 73 -1.22 -23.23 -1.26
N LYS A 74 -0.79 -23.44 -2.51
CA LYS A 74 -0.56 -22.33 -3.45
C LYS A 74 -1.82 -21.51 -3.70
N ASN A 75 -2.95 -22.19 -3.93
CA ASN A 75 -4.23 -21.54 -4.16
C ASN A 75 -4.68 -20.73 -2.94
N GLU A 76 -4.59 -21.33 -1.75
CA GLU A 76 -4.95 -20.61 -0.51
C GLU A 76 -4.00 -19.45 -0.23
N ALA A 77 -2.70 -19.61 -0.50
CA ALA A 77 -1.70 -18.56 -0.33
C ALA A 77 -1.98 -17.39 -1.27
N SER A 78 -2.39 -17.66 -2.51
CA SER A 78 -2.73 -16.62 -3.49
C SER A 78 -3.95 -15.80 -3.04
N ILE A 79 -5.01 -16.48 -2.57
CA ILE A 79 -6.21 -15.82 -2.01
C ILE A 79 -5.84 -15.00 -0.77
N CYS A 80 -5.07 -15.60 0.15
CA CYS A 80 -4.62 -14.94 1.37
C CYS A 80 -3.81 -13.68 1.04
N LEU A 81 -2.88 -13.78 0.08
CA LEU A 81 -2.06 -12.67 -0.38
C LEU A 81 -2.94 -11.56 -0.93
N GLU A 82 -3.88 -11.83 -1.83
CA GLU A 82 -4.77 -10.81 -2.38
C GLU A 82 -5.56 -10.08 -1.29
N ASN A 83 -6.10 -10.81 -0.30
CA ASN A 83 -6.85 -10.22 0.80
C ASN A 83 -5.95 -9.35 1.69
N LEU A 84 -4.73 -9.82 1.97
CA LEU A 84 -3.76 -9.10 2.77
C LEU A 84 -3.29 -7.81 2.06
N LYS A 85 -2.98 -7.89 0.75
CA LYS A 85 -2.59 -6.73 -0.08
C LYS A 85 -3.69 -5.66 -0.20
N LYS A 86 -4.97 -6.01 -0.01
CA LYS A 86 -6.08 -5.06 0.01
C LYS A 86 -6.19 -4.30 1.34
N LYS A 87 -5.77 -4.92 2.44
CA LYS A 87 -5.83 -4.32 3.79
C LYS A 87 -4.57 -3.53 4.13
N ILE A 88 -3.41 -4.06 3.74
CA ILE A 88 -2.14 -3.34 3.85
C ILE A 88 -2.15 -2.23 2.79
N ASP A 89 -1.68 -1.03 3.15
CA ASP A 89 -1.81 0.15 2.32
C ASP A 89 -1.33 -0.12 0.87
N PRO A 90 -2.19 0.04 -0.14
CA PRO A 90 -1.83 -0.16 -1.55
C PRO A 90 -0.77 0.83 -2.06
N THR A 91 -0.41 1.88 -1.30
CA THR A 91 0.78 2.70 -1.59
C THR A 91 2.09 1.99 -1.32
N LEU A 92 2.12 0.96 -0.46
CA LEU A 92 3.33 0.20 -0.16
C LEU A 92 3.51 -1.04 -1.04
N MET A 93 2.52 -1.44 -1.83
CA MET A 93 2.60 -2.66 -2.67
C MET A 93 2.48 -2.45 -4.17
N ARG A 94 2.49 -1.21 -4.67
CA ARG A 94 2.54 -0.94 -6.11
C ARG A 94 3.65 0.03 -6.43
N ASP A 95 4.58 -0.44 -7.26
CA ASP A 95 5.74 0.27 -7.80
C ASP A 95 6.62 0.92 -6.73
N VAL A 96 7.11 0.14 -5.76
CA VAL A 96 8.26 0.57 -4.97
C VAL A 96 9.50 -0.03 -5.62
N PRO A 97 10.44 0.77 -6.11
CA PRO A 97 11.61 0.27 -6.78
C PRO A 97 12.44 -0.58 -5.84
N ILE A 98 13.07 -1.63 -6.36
CA ILE A 98 13.96 -2.49 -5.57
C ILE A 98 15.41 -2.19 -5.92
N CYS A 99 16.27 -2.28 -4.91
CA CYS A 99 17.71 -2.19 -5.08
C CYS A 99 18.20 -3.38 -5.90
N VAL A 100 18.76 -3.11 -7.08
CA VAL A 100 19.36 -4.14 -7.94
C VAL A 100 20.51 -4.89 -7.25
N SER A 101 21.13 -4.29 -6.24
CA SER A 101 22.28 -4.87 -5.53
C SER A 101 21.89 -5.78 -4.36
N CYS A 102 20.79 -5.51 -3.65
CA CYS A 102 20.44 -6.28 -2.43
C CYS A 102 18.96 -6.66 -2.29
N GLY A 103 18.11 -6.27 -3.25
CA GLY A 103 16.68 -6.55 -3.24
C GLY A 103 15.86 -5.73 -2.23
N GLU A 104 16.47 -4.80 -1.50
CA GLU A 104 15.74 -3.92 -0.58
C GLU A 104 14.83 -2.96 -1.32
N ARG A 105 13.68 -2.61 -0.71
CA ARG A 105 12.78 -1.60 -1.26
C ARG A 105 13.38 -0.21 -1.10
N LEU A 106 13.30 0.58 -2.16
CA LEU A 106 13.87 1.91 -2.25
C LEU A 106 12.79 2.96 -2.12
N VAL A 107 13.09 4.00 -1.35
CA VAL A 107 12.32 5.24 -1.38
C VAL A 107 12.80 6.06 -2.58
N VAL A 108 11.87 6.45 -3.44
CA VAL A 108 12.13 7.09 -4.74
C VAL A 108 12.95 8.39 -4.62
N SER A 109 12.85 9.11 -3.50
CA SER A 109 13.63 10.33 -3.25
C SER A 109 15.08 10.10 -2.80
N TYR A 110 15.48 8.88 -2.45
CA TYR A 110 16.80 8.61 -1.89
C TYR A 110 17.82 8.30 -2.98
N ARG A 111 19.04 8.84 -2.81
CA ARG A 111 20.17 8.66 -3.74
C ARG A 111 20.97 7.36 -3.49
N PHE A 112 20.75 6.70 -2.37
CA PHE A 112 21.44 5.48 -1.99
C PHE A 112 20.48 4.50 -1.31
N CYS A 113 20.74 3.21 -1.49
CA CYS A 113 20.05 2.15 -0.75
C CYS A 113 20.40 2.25 0.73
N THR A 114 19.39 2.40 1.59
CA THR A 114 19.57 2.49 3.04
C THR A 114 20.09 1.21 3.67
N ARG A 115 20.01 0.08 2.97
CA ARG A 115 20.51 -1.21 3.44
C ARG A 115 21.94 -1.51 3.04
N CYS A 116 22.27 -1.38 1.75
CA CYS A 116 23.58 -1.77 1.23
C CYS A 116 24.47 -0.60 0.76
N GLY A 117 23.99 0.65 0.84
CA GLY A 117 24.73 1.84 0.39
C GLY A 117 24.86 1.99 -1.12
N ALA A 118 24.36 1.04 -1.92
CA ALA A 118 24.43 1.12 -3.37
C ALA A 118 23.74 2.38 -3.90
N ASN A 119 24.40 3.08 -4.82
CA ASN A 119 23.86 4.28 -5.45
C ASN A 119 22.61 3.91 -6.27
N THR A 120 21.53 4.67 -6.10
CA THR A 120 20.27 4.47 -6.82
C THR A 120 20.21 5.30 -8.10
N SER A 121 21.06 6.32 -8.22
CA SER A 121 21.18 7.20 -9.38
C SER A 121 21.57 6.39 -10.61
N GLY A 122 20.70 6.36 -11.62
CA GLY A 122 20.93 5.62 -12.86
C GLY A 122 20.19 4.28 -12.98
N GLN A 123 19.42 3.87 -11.98
CA GLN A 123 18.56 2.70 -12.11
C GLN A 123 17.38 2.97 -13.05
N LYS A 124 17.04 2.01 -13.93
CA LYS A 124 16.05 2.18 -15.01
C LYS A 124 14.68 2.65 -14.54
N TRP A 125 14.27 2.27 -13.34
CA TRP A 125 12.98 2.67 -12.75
C TRP A 125 12.90 4.16 -12.43
N LEU A 126 14.02 4.89 -12.30
CA LEU A 126 13.96 6.35 -12.07
C LEU A 126 13.24 7.08 -13.21
N GLY A 127 13.35 6.58 -14.43
CA GLY A 127 12.70 7.15 -15.61
C GLY A 127 11.17 7.01 -15.63
N THR A 128 10.57 6.22 -14.72
CA THR A 128 9.11 6.08 -14.65
C THR A 128 8.46 7.08 -13.70
N TYR A 129 9.25 7.84 -12.92
CA TYR A 129 8.74 8.84 -11.99
C TYR A 129 8.81 10.24 -12.58
N LYS A 130 7.82 11.07 -12.24
CA LYS A 130 7.90 12.50 -12.48
C LYS A 130 9.00 13.10 -11.61
N THR A 131 9.55 14.24 -12.03
CA THR A 131 10.47 15.03 -11.22
C THR A 131 9.75 16.22 -10.60
N CYS A 132 10.20 16.63 -9.42
CA CYS A 132 9.77 17.88 -8.82
C CYS A 132 10.25 19.05 -9.69
N GLU A 133 9.34 19.93 -10.09
CA GLU A 133 9.66 21.10 -10.93
C GLU A 133 10.69 22.03 -10.28
N LYS A 134 10.73 22.08 -8.93
CA LYS A 134 11.62 22.97 -8.18
C LYS A 134 13.03 22.39 -7.97
N CYS A 135 13.16 21.11 -7.61
CA CYS A 135 14.44 20.52 -7.22
C CYS A 135 14.88 19.33 -8.09
N GLN A 136 14.10 19.01 -9.12
CA GLN A 136 14.33 17.91 -10.06
C GLN A 136 14.49 16.52 -9.43
N SER A 137 14.15 16.38 -8.15
CA SER A 137 14.17 15.09 -7.48
C SER A 137 12.96 14.25 -7.91
N PRO A 138 13.11 12.93 -8.06
CA PRO A 138 11.99 12.04 -8.35
C PRO A 138 10.88 12.17 -7.30
N ILE A 139 9.63 12.19 -7.74
CA ILE A 139 8.45 12.32 -6.88
C ILE A 139 7.43 11.21 -7.17
N ASP A 140 6.77 10.76 -6.10
CA ASP A 140 5.60 9.91 -6.21
C ASP A 140 4.36 10.75 -6.55
N SER A 141 3.50 10.24 -7.42
CA SER A 141 2.29 10.95 -7.89
C SER A 141 1.27 11.21 -6.78
N LYS A 142 1.37 10.51 -5.65
CA LYS A 142 0.47 10.65 -4.50
C LYS A 142 1.00 11.61 -3.43
N TRP A 143 2.23 12.10 -3.56
CA TRP A 143 2.80 13.02 -2.58
C TRP A 143 2.15 14.39 -2.68
N ASN A 144 1.69 14.93 -1.54
CA ASN A 144 1.20 16.30 -1.48
C ASN A 144 2.35 17.31 -1.59
N ASN A 145 3.52 16.97 -1.03
CA ASN A 145 4.71 17.82 -0.97
C ASN A 145 5.94 17.00 -1.38
N CYS A 146 6.93 17.65 -1.99
CA CYS A 146 8.19 17.03 -2.35
C CYS A 146 9.00 16.72 -1.09
N SER A 147 9.31 15.43 -0.88
CA SER A 147 10.12 14.99 0.26
C SER A 147 11.56 15.51 0.27
N ASN A 148 12.07 16.02 -0.86
CA ASN A 148 13.42 16.58 -0.94
C ASN A 148 13.48 18.10 -0.70
N CYS A 149 12.50 18.88 -1.19
CA CYS A 149 12.56 20.35 -1.12
C CYS A 149 11.32 21.03 -0.52
N GLY A 150 10.31 20.26 -0.13
CA GLY A 150 9.06 20.77 0.46
C GLY A 150 8.10 21.41 -0.54
N ASN A 151 8.42 21.46 -1.84
CA ASN A 151 7.51 22.04 -2.84
C ASN A 151 6.16 21.33 -2.85
N GLN A 152 5.06 22.08 -2.87
CA GLN A 152 3.73 21.50 -2.97
C GLN A 152 3.51 20.90 -4.37
N LEU A 153 3.19 19.61 -4.43
CA LEU A 153 3.04 18.83 -5.65
C LEU A 153 1.58 18.66 -6.05
N ILE A 154 0.67 18.53 -5.07
CA ILE A 154 -0.77 18.46 -5.32
C ILE A 154 -1.40 19.78 -4.89
N GLN A 155 -1.91 20.53 -5.88
CA GLN A 155 -2.83 21.62 -5.61
C GLN A 155 -4.21 21.03 -5.36
N LYS A 156 -4.74 21.23 -4.15
CA LYS A 156 -6.14 20.91 -3.87
C LYS A 156 -7.00 21.84 -4.73
N THR A 157 -7.51 21.34 -5.84
CA THR A 157 -8.56 22.04 -6.58
C THR A 157 -9.79 22.09 -5.68
N GLU A 158 -10.16 23.30 -5.28
CA GLU A 158 -11.42 23.54 -4.60
C GLU A 158 -12.54 22.99 -5.50
N GLY A 159 -13.46 22.20 -4.91
CA GLY A 159 -14.58 21.64 -5.67
C GLY A 159 -15.42 22.71 -6.35
N PRO A 160 -16.38 22.32 -7.21
CA PRO A 160 -17.14 23.27 -8.01
C PRO A 160 -17.79 24.33 -7.11
N LYS A 161 -17.38 25.60 -7.27
CA LYS A 161 -17.97 26.76 -6.56
C LYS A 161 -19.34 27.14 -7.10
N VAL A 162 -19.77 26.51 -8.19
CA VAL A 162 -20.98 26.84 -8.93
C VAL A 162 -21.72 25.55 -9.29
N CYS A 163 -23.03 25.52 -9.05
CA CYS A 163 -23.88 24.41 -9.45
C CYS A 163 -23.90 24.29 -10.98
N GLN A 164 -23.54 23.12 -11.51
CA GLN A 164 -23.54 22.87 -12.95
C GLN A 164 -24.92 23.04 -13.62
N PHE A 165 -26.01 22.86 -12.85
CA PHE A 165 -27.39 22.92 -13.33
C PHE A 165 -28.01 24.32 -13.21
N CYS A 166 -28.04 24.91 -12.01
CA CYS A 166 -28.72 26.19 -11.78
C CYS A 166 -27.79 27.41 -11.75
N LYS A 167 -26.47 27.20 -11.89
CA LYS A 167 -25.44 28.25 -11.90
C LYS A 167 -25.33 29.11 -10.64
N ASN A 168 -26.06 28.78 -9.57
CA ASN A 168 -25.89 29.41 -8.27
C ASN A 168 -24.55 29.03 -7.64
N LYS A 169 -23.99 29.95 -6.85
CA LYS A 169 -22.82 29.68 -6.01
C LYS A 169 -23.17 28.61 -4.98
N ILE A 170 -22.28 27.64 -4.81
CA ILE A 170 -22.47 26.51 -3.90
C ILE A 170 -21.22 26.31 -3.05
N ASP A 171 -21.39 25.81 -1.83
CA ASP A 171 -20.27 25.32 -1.04
C ASP A 171 -19.81 23.95 -1.59
N PRO A 172 -18.51 23.76 -1.88
CA PRO A 172 -17.96 22.49 -2.32
C PRO A 172 -18.21 21.30 -1.37
N LYS A 173 -18.59 21.54 -0.11
CA LYS A 173 -18.95 20.51 0.88
C LYS A 173 -20.38 20.01 0.76
N TRP A 174 -21.23 20.67 -0.02
CA TRP A 174 -22.63 20.28 -0.17
C TRP A 174 -22.80 19.09 -1.11
N ILE A 175 -23.55 18.08 -0.66
CA ILE A 175 -23.89 16.89 -1.46
C ILE A 175 -25.04 17.18 -2.44
N MET A 176 -25.85 18.19 -2.11
CA MET A 176 -27.03 18.60 -2.87
C MET A 176 -27.09 20.12 -2.95
N CYS A 177 -27.48 20.65 -4.11
CA CYS A 177 -27.67 22.08 -4.29
C CYS A 177 -28.96 22.52 -3.58
N PRO A 178 -28.91 23.46 -2.61
CA PRO A 178 -30.11 23.90 -1.89
C PRO A 178 -31.05 24.73 -2.76
N PHE A 179 -30.57 25.25 -3.90
CA PHE A 179 -31.37 26.10 -4.79
C PHE A 179 -32.18 25.32 -5.81
N CYS A 180 -31.70 24.15 -6.26
CA CYS A 180 -32.36 23.41 -7.34
C CYS A 180 -32.46 21.90 -7.10
N GLY A 181 -32.07 21.41 -5.92
CA GLY A 181 -32.13 19.99 -5.54
C GLY A 181 -31.19 19.06 -6.32
N SER A 182 -30.36 19.60 -7.22
CA SER A 182 -29.46 18.76 -8.02
C SER A 182 -28.35 18.15 -7.15
N LYS A 183 -28.02 16.88 -7.42
CA LYS A 183 -26.91 16.20 -6.77
C LYS A 183 -25.59 16.79 -7.26
N LEU A 184 -24.80 17.31 -6.34
CA LEU A 184 -23.48 17.86 -6.61
C LEU A 184 -22.50 16.68 -6.61
N LYS A 185 -22.08 16.22 -7.81
CA LYS A 185 -21.08 15.14 -7.91
C LYS A 185 -19.76 15.64 -7.34
N LEU A 186 -19.18 14.91 -6.39
CA LEU A 186 -17.75 14.96 -6.13
C LEU A 186 -17.06 14.50 -7.43
N ILE A 187 -16.41 15.42 -8.14
CA ILE A 187 -15.57 15.06 -9.28
C ILE A 187 -14.33 14.40 -8.68
N ALA A 188 -14.31 13.06 -8.65
CA ALA A 188 -13.06 12.32 -8.55
C ALA A 188 -12.32 12.53 -9.87
N GLY A 189 -11.16 13.18 -9.82
CA GLY A 189 -10.42 13.63 -11.00
C GLY A 189 -9.95 12.47 -11.89
N ASN A 190 -10.05 12.70 -13.20
CA ASN A 190 -9.30 12.00 -14.25
C ASN A 190 -7.84 12.46 -14.28
#